data_AF-K2QVH1-F1
#
_entry.id   AF-K2QVH1-F1
#
_cell.length_a   1.000
_cell.length_b   1.000
_cell.length_c   1.000
_cell.angle_alpha   90.00
_cell.angle_beta   90.00
_cell.angle_gamma   90.00
#
_symmetry.space_group_name_H-M   'P 1'
#
loop_
_entity.id
_entity.type
_entity.pdbx_description
1 polymer ?
#
loop_
_entity_poly.entity_id
_entity_poly.type
_entity_poly.pdbx_seq_one_letter_code
_entity_poly.pdbx_strand_id
1 'polypeptide(L)'
;MEGRNWLRAAVVSGFCLGLAAADNCSGTTTIDSQAAATSLAKACKTYSGTVSVATGTSGDLSLEIERSTYEIGNTQISSLEGGSSNGVLEDVNVYSNKDLEEITIEGTHASTITIGENSDDAKISFPHLKEAVDIEIANASAIDLSALESLPRGALHIYGGNLETLELPAFREVMGGLILQDLPKLTDLSAPEFTRIMDSGALTISNTGLTNLSLPKLQLIYSSLWLEGDFTSVDLPLLTHVGGSIYMKGAKDFDCDAFTEQFADLATGDQTFKCVAGDDSDESDSQDAKPSVNSTFASASSTQTAASASGTQTAAGASGTQTTASASGTSAPAASSTDASSAATFSVGMATIGGVLGLLSFLLS
;
A
#
# COMPACT_ATOMS: atom_id res chain seq x y z
N MET A 1 32.93 -24.90 42.69
CA MET A 1 31.50 -24.91 42.36
C MET A 1 31.36 -24.14 41.05
N GLU A 2 31.47 -24.86 39.94
CA GLU A 2 31.34 -24.30 38.59
C GLU A 2 29.86 -24.30 38.20
N GLY A 3 29.32 -23.12 37.88
CA GLY A 3 27.98 -22.93 37.36
C GLY A 3 27.97 -23.06 35.85
N ARG A 4 27.23 -24.04 35.35
CA ARG A 4 27.12 -24.42 33.94
C ARG A 4 26.02 -23.61 33.28
N ASN A 5 26.37 -22.57 32.52
CA ASN A 5 25.44 -21.83 31.66
C ASN A 5 25.18 -22.60 30.36
N TRP A 6 23.91 -22.59 29.97
CA TRP A 6 23.29 -23.39 28.93
C TRP A 6 23.08 -22.50 27.71
N LEU A 7 23.92 -22.67 26.67
CA LEU A 7 23.64 -22.13 25.35
C LEU A 7 22.48 -22.91 24.74
N ARG A 8 21.36 -22.23 24.48
CA ARG A 8 20.35 -22.71 23.54
C ARG A 8 20.83 -22.35 22.13
N ALA A 9 21.20 -23.38 21.38
CA ALA A 9 21.58 -23.26 19.98
C ALA A 9 20.36 -22.85 19.15
N ALA A 10 20.51 -21.79 18.35
CA ALA A 10 19.57 -21.45 17.28
C ALA A 10 19.57 -22.58 16.24
N VAL A 11 18.38 -23.09 15.91
CA VAL A 11 18.19 -24.07 14.83
C VAL A 11 18.13 -23.29 13.53
N VAL A 12 19.27 -23.13 12.87
CA VAL A 12 19.34 -22.77 11.45
C VAL A 12 19.03 -24.04 10.66
N SER A 13 17.75 -24.33 10.45
CA SER A 13 17.33 -25.39 9.54
C SER A 13 17.35 -24.87 8.10
N GLY A 14 18.55 -24.71 7.55
CA GLY A 14 18.80 -24.41 6.15
C GLY A 14 19.72 -25.48 5.55
N PHE A 15 19.25 -26.15 4.50
CA PHE A 15 19.98 -27.21 3.79
C PHE A 15 21.20 -26.59 3.09
N CYS A 16 22.36 -26.58 3.75
CA CYS A 16 23.60 -26.07 3.18
C CYS A 16 24.43 -27.25 2.63
N LEU A 17 24.21 -27.58 1.35
CA LEU A 17 25.09 -28.47 0.59
C LEU A 17 25.92 -27.61 -0.38
N GLY A 18 27.23 -27.56 -0.13
CA GLY A 18 28.22 -27.20 -1.16
C GLY A 18 29.04 -25.95 -0.87
N LEU A 19 30.35 -26.16 -0.76
CA LEU A 19 31.40 -25.15 -0.64
C LEU A 19 31.45 -24.26 -1.90
N ALA A 20 30.74 -23.13 -1.86
CA ALA A 20 30.96 -21.92 -2.67
C ALA A 20 30.35 -20.77 -1.86
N ALA A 21 30.93 -19.57 -1.90
CA ALA A 21 30.36 -18.40 -1.23
C ALA A 21 28.90 -18.25 -1.66
N ALA A 22 27.96 -18.53 -0.76
CA ALA A 22 26.54 -18.48 -1.06
C ALA A 22 26.08 -17.02 -0.98
N ASP A 23 26.53 -16.19 -1.92
CA ASP A 23 26.12 -14.79 -2.01
C ASP A 23 24.60 -14.65 -2.22
N ASN A 24 23.90 -15.74 -2.53
CA ASN A 24 22.47 -15.77 -2.76
C ASN A 24 21.81 -16.80 -1.83
N CYS A 25 21.00 -16.32 -0.91
CA CYS A 25 20.18 -17.12 -0.02
C CYS A 25 18.73 -17.16 -0.49
N SER A 26 17.97 -18.16 -0.05
CA SER A 26 16.56 -18.28 -0.40
C SER A 26 15.73 -18.93 0.70
N GLY A 27 14.43 -18.63 0.73
CA GLY A 27 13.46 -19.21 1.65
C GLY A 27 12.97 -18.22 2.70
N THR A 28 12.36 -18.71 3.78
CA THR A 28 11.91 -17.87 4.91
C THR A 28 12.88 -18.02 6.07
N THR A 29 13.38 -16.90 6.59
CA THR A 29 14.21 -16.87 7.79
C THR A 29 13.63 -15.91 8.82
N THR A 30 13.86 -16.20 10.10
CA THR A 30 13.46 -15.33 11.20
C THR A 30 14.69 -14.96 12.01
N ILE A 31 14.91 -13.66 12.19
CA ILE A 31 15.99 -13.13 13.02
C ILE A 31 15.44 -12.56 14.32
N ASP A 32 16.18 -12.71 15.42
CA ASP A 32 15.74 -12.35 16.77
C ASP A 32 16.63 -11.30 17.44
N SER A 33 17.64 -10.80 16.73
CA SER A 33 18.67 -9.93 17.26
C SER A 33 19.52 -9.31 16.16
N GLN A 34 20.18 -8.18 16.47
CA GLN A 34 21.15 -7.55 15.57
C GLN A 34 22.32 -8.48 15.20
N ALA A 35 22.71 -9.37 16.11
CA ALA A 35 23.76 -10.35 15.83
C ALA A 35 23.33 -11.36 14.75
N ALA A 36 22.07 -11.78 14.76
CA ALA A 36 21.49 -12.63 13.71
C ALA A 36 21.37 -11.88 12.39
N ALA A 37 20.94 -10.61 12.41
CA ALA A 37 20.89 -9.73 11.23
C ALA A 37 22.27 -9.58 10.57
N THR A 38 23.29 -9.26 11.37
CA THR A 38 24.67 -9.12 10.91
C THR A 38 25.23 -10.44 10.35
N SER A 39 24.86 -11.56 10.96
CA SER A 39 25.31 -12.88 10.50
C SER A 39 24.66 -13.25 9.17
N LEU A 40 23.39 -12.89 8.98
CA LEU A 40 22.66 -13.10 7.74
C LEU A 40 23.23 -12.22 6.61
N ALA A 41 23.44 -10.93 6.86
CA ALA A 41 24.02 -10.00 5.88
C ALA A 41 25.44 -10.42 5.44
N LYS A 42 26.23 -11.00 6.35
CA LYS A 42 27.54 -11.58 6.01
C LYS A 42 27.45 -12.87 5.21
N ALA A 43 26.40 -13.65 5.44
CA ALA A 43 26.21 -14.94 4.78
C ALA A 43 25.57 -14.80 3.40
N CYS A 44 24.75 -13.76 3.19
CA CYS A 44 23.87 -13.59 2.04
C CYS A 44 23.95 -12.15 1.54
N LYS A 45 24.41 -11.95 0.31
CA LYS A 45 24.42 -10.63 -0.34
C LYS A 45 23.04 -10.31 -0.95
N THR A 46 22.42 -11.31 -1.58
CA THR A 46 21.03 -11.27 -2.04
C THR A 46 20.22 -12.36 -1.35
N TYR A 47 18.94 -12.10 -1.10
CA TYR A 47 18.04 -13.02 -0.41
C TYR A 47 16.70 -13.13 -1.16
N SER A 48 16.47 -14.27 -1.79
CA SER A 48 15.20 -14.55 -2.49
C SER A 48 14.20 -15.18 -1.53
N GLY A 49 13.33 -14.36 -0.96
CA GLY A 49 12.30 -14.76 -0.01
C GLY A 49 12.16 -13.79 1.15
N THR A 50 11.50 -14.25 2.21
CA THR A 50 11.12 -13.42 3.36
C THR A 50 12.18 -13.46 4.45
N VAL A 51 12.62 -12.28 4.88
CA VAL A 51 13.38 -12.06 6.12
C VAL A 51 12.43 -11.45 7.13
N SER A 52 12.03 -12.25 8.12
CA SER A 52 11.14 -11.81 9.19
C SER A 52 11.90 -11.48 10.47
N VAL A 53 11.40 -10.53 11.25
CA VAL A 53 11.92 -10.24 12.60
C VAL A 53 11.03 -10.90 13.63
N ALA A 54 11.63 -11.60 14.60
CA ALA A 54 10.89 -12.26 15.66
C ALA A 54 10.13 -11.23 16.49
N THR A 55 8.89 -11.57 16.86
CA THR A 55 8.03 -10.72 17.69
C THR A 55 8.73 -10.36 19.00
N GLY A 56 8.66 -9.09 19.37
CA GLY A 56 9.28 -8.56 20.58
C GLY A 56 10.81 -8.45 20.58
N THR A 57 11.46 -8.61 19.42
CA THR A 57 12.85 -8.17 19.24
C THR A 57 12.97 -6.70 19.64
N SER A 58 14.04 -6.31 20.34
CA SER A 58 14.23 -4.97 20.86
C SER A 58 15.61 -4.40 20.53
N GLY A 59 15.74 -3.08 20.67
CA GLY A 59 16.94 -2.33 20.31
C GLY A 59 16.92 -1.85 18.86
N ASP A 60 18.10 -1.68 18.28
CA ASP A 60 18.26 -1.21 16.90
C ASP A 60 18.50 -2.39 15.97
N LEU A 61 17.92 -2.35 14.77
CA LEU A 61 18.04 -3.39 13.76
C LEU A 61 18.59 -2.84 12.44
N SER A 62 19.66 -3.45 11.91
CA SER A 62 20.27 -3.12 10.62
C SER A 62 20.38 -4.35 9.72
N LEU A 63 19.78 -4.28 8.53
CA LEU A 63 19.60 -5.35 7.55
C LEU A 63 20.22 -5.01 6.18
N GLU A 64 21.53 -5.13 6.03
CA GLU A 64 22.23 -4.83 4.77
C GLU A 64 22.10 -5.96 3.73
N ILE A 65 20.95 -6.08 3.07
CA ILE A 65 20.69 -7.11 2.04
C ILE A 65 20.21 -6.43 0.74
N GLU A 66 20.81 -6.78 -0.40
CA GLU A 66 20.56 -6.07 -1.68
C GLU A 66 19.24 -6.44 -2.36
N ARG A 67 18.60 -7.55 -1.96
CA ARG A 67 17.31 -8.00 -2.46
C ARG A 67 16.66 -8.89 -1.41
N SER A 68 15.45 -8.55 -0.97
CA SER A 68 14.68 -9.33 0.00
C SER A 68 13.26 -8.79 0.13
N THR A 69 12.35 -9.65 0.61
CA THR A 69 11.13 -9.21 1.28
C THR A 69 11.43 -9.00 2.76
N TYR A 70 11.15 -7.82 3.30
CA TYR A 70 11.20 -7.51 4.72
C TYR A 70 9.81 -7.64 5.34
N GLU A 71 9.72 -8.44 6.41
CA GLU A 71 8.49 -8.62 7.18
C GLU A 71 8.77 -8.33 8.66
N ILE A 72 8.46 -7.12 9.11
CA ILE A 72 8.91 -6.60 10.40
C ILE A 72 7.69 -6.10 11.15
N GLY A 73 7.14 -6.93 12.03
CA GLY A 73 6.01 -6.50 12.82
C GLY A 73 5.93 -7.08 14.22
N ASN A 74 5.17 -6.37 15.06
CA ASN A 74 4.99 -6.69 16.48
C ASN A 74 6.31 -6.80 17.25
N THR A 75 7.26 -5.92 16.95
CA THR A 75 8.55 -5.82 17.63
C THR A 75 8.57 -4.65 18.63
N GLN A 76 9.66 -4.55 19.38
CA GLN A 76 9.98 -3.46 20.33
C GLN A 76 11.27 -2.75 19.89
N ILE A 77 11.59 -2.80 18.58
CA ILE A 77 12.76 -2.10 18.04
C ILE A 77 12.44 -0.60 17.97
N SER A 78 13.44 0.23 18.24
CA SER A 78 13.33 1.69 18.17
C SER A 78 13.70 2.26 16.81
N SER A 79 14.61 1.57 16.12
CA SER A 79 15.09 1.95 14.80
C SER A 79 15.23 0.72 13.89
N LEU A 80 15.00 0.94 12.61
CA LEU A 80 15.16 -0.01 11.54
C LEU A 80 15.98 0.63 10.43
N GLU A 81 17.15 0.06 10.17
CA GLU A 81 17.96 0.30 8.98
C GLU A 81 17.91 -0.96 8.11
N GLY A 82 17.79 -0.80 6.80
CA GLY A 82 17.74 -1.95 5.90
C GLY A 82 18.14 -1.63 4.48
N GLY A 83 18.34 -2.68 3.69
CA GLY A 83 18.60 -2.58 2.27
C GLY A 83 20.04 -2.25 1.90
N SER A 84 20.22 -1.75 0.68
CA SER A 84 21.51 -1.35 0.14
C SER A 84 21.32 -0.28 -0.94
N SER A 85 22.26 0.65 -1.07
CA SER A 85 22.19 1.80 -1.98
C SER A 85 21.86 1.48 -3.45
N ASN A 86 22.16 0.27 -3.92
CA ASN A 86 21.82 -0.20 -5.28
C ASN A 86 20.86 -1.41 -5.26
N GLY A 87 20.22 -1.66 -4.12
CA GLY A 87 19.33 -2.80 -3.91
C GLY A 87 18.06 -2.71 -4.73
N VAL A 88 17.51 -3.88 -5.04
CA VAL A 88 16.17 -4.06 -5.62
C VAL A 88 15.38 -4.88 -4.62
N LEU A 89 14.53 -4.20 -3.85
CA LEU A 89 13.71 -4.79 -2.81
C LEU A 89 12.50 -5.49 -3.46
N GLU A 90 12.05 -6.58 -2.83
CA GLU A 90 10.76 -7.17 -3.17
C GLU A 90 9.69 -6.43 -2.37
N ASP A 91 9.16 -7.02 -1.31
CA ASP A 91 8.16 -6.34 -0.47
C ASP A 91 8.78 -5.80 0.83
N VAL A 92 8.33 -4.63 1.28
CA VAL A 92 8.75 -4.02 2.55
C VAL A 92 7.51 -3.82 3.41
N ASN A 93 7.29 -4.74 4.34
CA ASN A 93 6.15 -4.74 5.25
C ASN A 93 6.63 -4.43 6.68
N VAL A 94 6.35 -3.23 7.17
CA VAL A 94 6.77 -2.79 8.52
C VAL A 94 5.56 -2.31 9.31
N TYR A 95 5.10 -3.11 10.27
CA TYR A 95 3.81 -2.87 10.91
C TYR A 95 3.71 -3.19 12.39
N SER A 96 2.83 -2.47 13.10
CA SER A 96 2.52 -2.71 14.51
C SER A 96 3.74 -2.67 15.45
N ASN A 97 4.73 -1.81 15.18
CA ASN A 97 5.92 -1.61 16.02
C ASN A 97 5.82 -0.28 16.78
N LYS A 98 5.21 -0.30 17.97
CA LYS A 98 4.82 0.92 18.70
C LYS A 98 5.98 1.81 19.15
N ASP A 99 7.16 1.22 19.34
CA ASP A 99 8.36 1.93 19.78
C ASP A 99 9.26 2.35 18.60
N LEU A 100 8.89 1.99 17.36
CA LEU A 100 9.70 2.22 16.16
C LEU A 100 9.48 3.63 15.63
N GLU A 101 10.47 4.49 15.86
CA GLU A 101 10.44 5.91 15.48
C GLU A 101 11.23 6.20 14.21
N GLU A 102 12.24 5.39 13.87
CA GLU A 102 13.11 5.65 12.72
C GLU A 102 13.18 4.43 11.79
N ILE A 103 12.76 4.61 10.54
CA ILE A 103 12.80 3.59 9.50
C ILE A 103 13.57 4.16 8.31
N THR A 104 14.76 3.61 8.04
CA THR A 104 15.59 3.99 6.88
C THR A 104 15.86 2.75 6.04
N ILE A 105 15.36 2.74 4.81
CA ILE A 105 15.54 1.61 3.90
C ILE A 105 16.22 2.09 2.62
N GLU A 106 17.40 1.53 2.37
CA GLU A 106 18.21 1.76 1.20
C GLU A 106 17.79 0.85 0.04
N GLY A 107 17.66 1.41 -1.15
CA GLY A 107 17.25 0.67 -2.34
C GLY A 107 16.89 1.61 -3.46
N THR A 108 17.04 1.16 -4.69
CA THR A 108 16.66 1.94 -5.88
C THR A 108 15.29 1.57 -6.41
N HIS A 109 14.86 0.33 -6.18
CA HIS A 109 13.58 -0.19 -6.63
C HIS A 109 12.95 -1.02 -5.52
N ALA A 110 11.62 -1.03 -5.45
CA ALA A 110 10.85 -1.93 -4.61
C ALA A 110 9.66 -2.52 -5.38
N SER A 111 9.15 -3.66 -4.95
CA SER A 111 7.81 -4.11 -5.35
C SER A 111 6.79 -3.32 -4.53
N THR A 112 6.28 -3.87 -3.42
CA THR A 112 5.31 -3.17 -2.58
C THR A 112 5.96 -2.68 -1.29
N ILE A 113 5.66 -1.44 -0.89
CA ILE A 113 6.03 -0.89 0.42
C ILE A 113 4.74 -0.66 1.20
N THR A 114 4.60 -1.32 2.34
CA THR A 114 3.42 -1.22 3.20
C THR A 114 3.87 -1.00 4.65
N ILE A 115 3.75 0.24 5.12
CA ILE A 115 4.25 0.66 6.43
C ILE A 115 3.12 1.32 7.22
N GLY A 116 2.82 0.85 8.42
CA GLY A 116 1.73 1.40 9.22
C GLY A 116 1.69 0.90 10.65
N GLU A 117 0.85 1.50 11.50
CA GLU A 117 0.71 1.12 12.91
C GLU A 117 2.04 1.09 13.72
N ASN A 118 3.04 1.87 13.32
CA ASN A 118 4.29 2.03 14.08
C ASN A 118 4.14 3.16 15.12
N SER A 119 5.24 3.76 15.61
CA SER A 119 5.14 4.93 16.49
C SER A 119 4.39 6.08 15.80
N ASP A 120 3.63 6.87 16.57
CA ASP A 120 2.97 8.10 16.06
C ASP A 120 3.97 9.15 15.56
N ASP A 121 5.23 9.03 15.98
CA ASP A 121 6.36 9.86 15.59
C ASP A 121 7.24 9.19 14.51
N ALA A 122 6.81 8.09 13.89
CA ALA A 122 7.60 7.35 12.91
C ALA A 122 8.04 8.22 11.72
N LYS A 123 9.37 8.29 11.53
CA LYS A 123 10.05 8.93 10.40
C LYS A 123 10.49 7.84 9.44
N ILE A 124 10.04 7.94 8.20
CA ILE A 124 10.26 6.93 7.16
C ILE A 124 11.13 7.55 6.07
N SER A 125 12.25 6.91 5.73
CA SER A 125 13.17 7.39 4.72
C SER A 125 13.55 6.29 3.73
N PHE A 126 13.41 6.63 2.45
CA PHE A 126 13.86 5.84 1.30
C PHE A 126 14.66 6.77 0.38
N PRO A 127 15.88 7.17 0.78
CA PRO A 127 16.58 8.32 0.21
C PRO A 127 17.04 8.10 -1.25
N HIS A 128 17.04 6.86 -1.72
CA HIS A 128 17.51 6.47 -3.05
C HIS A 128 16.48 5.70 -3.88
N LEU A 129 15.25 5.55 -3.37
CA LEU A 129 14.19 4.82 -4.05
C LEU A 129 13.73 5.62 -5.25
N LYS A 130 13.90 5.07 -6.46
CA LYS A 130 13.50 5.68 -7.73
C LYS A 130 12.15 5.19 -8.20
N GLU A 131 11.87 3.91 -8.00
CA GLU A 131 10.66 3.28 -8.48
C GLU A 131 10.13 2.27 -7.45
N ALA A 132 8.81 2.22 -7.28
CA ALA A 132 8.15 1.14 -6.56
C ALA A 132 6.91 0.69 -7.33
N VAL A 133 6.48 -0.56 -7.19
CA VAL A 133 5.19 -0.99 -7.75
C VAL A 133 4.06 -0.24 -7.04
N ASP A 134 4.04 -0.26 -5.72
CA ASP A 134 2.99 0.34 -4.89
C ASP A 134 3.57 0.81 -3.54
N ILE A 135 3.08 1.93 -3.01
CA ILE A 135 3.49 2.46 -1.72
C ILE A 135 2.25 2.84 -0.90
N GLU A 136 2.10 2.20 0.24
CA GLU A 136 1.11 2.52 1.26
C GLU A 136 1.81 2.86 2.59
N ILE A 137 1.60 4.07 3.09
CA ILE A 137 2.17 4.55 4.35
C ILE A 137 1.06 5.11 5.24
N ALA A 138 0.92 4.54 6.44
CA ALA A 138 -0.03 4.98 7.45
C ALA A 138 0.68 5.56 8.68
N ASN A 139 0.14 6.64 9.23
CA ASN A 139 0.53 7.23 10.52
C ASN A 139 2.01 7.61 10.63
N ALA A 140 2.52 8.38 9.65
CA ALA A 140 3.90 8.89 9.68
C ALA A 140 3.97 10.33 10.19
N SER A 141 5.11 10.71 10.77
CA SER A 141 5.44 12.09 11.16
C SER A 141 6.35 12.78 10.13
N ALA A 142 7.18 12.01 9.42
CA ALA A 142 8.03 12.47 8.34
C ALA A 142 8.20 11.36 7.30
N ILE A 143 8.25 11.75 6.02
CA ILE A 143 8.48 10.84 4.89
C ILE A 143 9.53 11.47 3.98
N ASP A 144 10.61 10.75 3.71
CA ASP A 144 11.60 11.08 2.69
C ASP A 144 11.50 10.09 1.52
N LEU A 145 10.93 10.58 0.43
CA LEU A 145 10.83 9.91 -0.88
C LEU A 145 11.47 10.81 -1.96
N SER A 146 12.51 11.56 -1.61
CA SER A 146 13.07 12.62 -2.46
C SER A 146 13.55 12.14 -3.83
N ALA A 147 13.97 10.87 -3.91
CA ALA A 147 14.47 10.25 -5.14
C ALA A 147 13.36 9.57 -5.99
N LEU A 148 12.13 9.49 -5.48
CA LEU A 148 11.05 8.72 -6.11
C LEU A 148 10.62 9.37 -7.43
N GLU A 149 10.79 8.64 -8.53
CA GLU A 149 10.49 9.11 -9.88
C GLU A 149 9.12 8.63 -10.36
N SER A 150 8.74 7.38 -10.08
CA SER A 150 7.50 6.80 -10.61
C SER A 150 6.97 5.59 -9.86
N LEU A 151 5.66 5.38 -9.96
CA LEU A 151 4.97 4.15 -9.54
C LEU A 151 4.24 3.54 -10.74
N PRO A 152 4.88 2.65 -11.53
CA PRO A 152 4.39 2.23 -12.84
C PRO A 152 3.28 1.17 -12.79
N ARG A 153 2.73 0.86 -11.62
CA ARG A 153 1.72 -0.22 -11.50
C ARG A 153 0.69 0.00 -10.39
N GLY A 154 1.06 0.71 -9.33
CA GLY A 154 0.25 0.94 -8.13
C GLY A 154 0.19 2.41 -7.76
N ALA A 155 -0.28 2.68 -6.55
CA ALA A 155 -0.58 4.01 -6.04
C ALA A 155 0.46 4.47 -5.02
N LEU A 156 0.57 5.79 -4.86
CA LEU A 156 1.17 6.38 -3.66
C LEU A 156 0.02 6.76 -2.72
N HIS A 157 -0.20 5.94 -1.70
CA HIS A 157 -1.23 6.16 -0.69
C HIS A 157 -0.59 6.49 0.65
N ILE A 158 -0.79 7.72 1.11
CA ILE A 158 -0.33 8.18 2.41
C ILE A 158 -1.53 8.65 3.22
N TYR A 159 -1.68 8.15 4.44
CA TYR A 159 -2.81 8.53 5.26
C TYR A 159 -2.57 8.45 6.76
N GLY A 160 -3.30 9.28 7.52
CA GLY A 160 -3.15 9.33 8.97
C GLY A 160 -1.79 9.88 9.45
N GLY A 161 -1.71 10.19 10.74
CA GLY A 161 -0.47 10.64 11.38
C GLY A 161 -0.33 12.16 11.43
N ASN A 162 0.93 12.60 11.56
CA ASN A 162 1.30 13.97 11.89
C ASN A 162 2.17 14.64 10.82
N LEU A 163 2.23 14.08 9.61
CA LEU A 163 3.03 14.59 8.51
C LEU A 163 2.70 16.06 8.19
N GLU A 164 3.70 16.94 8.26
CA GLU A 164 3.51 18.37 8.00
C GLU A 164 3.77 18.77 6.53
N THR A 165 4.71 18.08 5.90
CA THR A 165 5.21 18.39 4.56
C THR A 165 5.47 17.10 3.78
N LEU A 166 5.17 17.09 2.48
CA LEU A 166 5.52 16.00 1.56
C LEU A 166 6.20 16.57 0.31
N GLU A 167 7.49 16.24 0.16
CA GLU A 167 8.28 16.66 -0.99
C GLU A 167 8.57 15.48 -1.92
N LEU A 168 8.19 15.64 -3.19
CA LEU A 168 8.34 14.66 -4.26
C LEU A 168 9.00 15.33 -5.49
N PRO A 169 10.25 15.83 -5.36
CA PRO A 169 10.87 16.69 -6.36
C PRO A 169 11.17 15.97 -7.68
N ALA A 170 11.39 14.65 -7.64
CA ALA A 170 11.69 13.83 -8.81
C ALA A 170 10.45 13.12 -9.39
N PHE A 171 9.31 13.17 -8.71
CA PHE A 171 8.13 12.34 -9.00
C PHE A 171 7.41 12.84 -10.25
N ARG A 172 7.20 11.94 -11.22
CA ARG A 172 6.70 12.26 -12.56
C ARG A 172 5.39 11.60 -12.91
N GLU A 173 5.19 10.36 -12.49
CA GLU A 173 4.03 9.58 -12.89
C GLU A 173 3.66 8.47 -11.91
N VAL A 174 2.36 8.16 -11.88
CA VAL A 174 1.80 7.06 -11.10
C VAL A 174 0.65 6.42 -11.86
N MET A 175 0.49 5.10 -11.75
CA MET A 175 -0.62 4.38 -12.37
C MET A 175 -1.83 4.22 -11.45
N GLY A 176 -1.62 3.93 -10.17
CA GLY A 176 -2.72 3.66 -9.21
C GLY A 176 -3.34 4.90 -8.57
N GLY A 177 -2.74 6.08 -8.77
CA GLY A 177 -3.18 7.34 -8.18
C GLY A 177 -2.22 7.92 -7.15
N LEU A 178 -2.44 9.21 -6.84
CA LEU A 178 -1.85 9.89 -5.70
C LEU A 178 -2.97 10.13 -4.69
N ILE A 179 -2.88 9.46 -3.54
CA ILE A 179 -3.94 9.39 -2.54
C ILE A 179 -3.39 9.90 -1.21
N LEU A 180 -3.84 11.08 -0.79
CA LEU A 180 -3.48 11.72 0.48
C LEU A 180 -4.74 11.91 1.32
N GLN A 181 -4.84 11.21 2.45
CA GLN A 181 -6.08 11.16 3.23
C GLN A 181 -5.83 11.27 4.73
N ASP A 182 -6.69 11.97 5.45
CA ASP A 182 -6.61 12.05 6.92
C ASP A 182 -5.23 12.54 7.42
N LEU A 183 -4.68 13.55 6.76
CA LEU A 183 -3.39 14.18 7.08
C LEU A 183 -3.63 15.62 7.56
N PRO A 184 -4.27 15.83 8.73
CA PRO A 184 -4.74 17.16 9.15
C PRO A 184 -3.61 18.17 9.38
N LYS A 185 -2.36 17.71 9.53
CA LYS A 185 -1.17 18.57 9.68
C LYS A 185 -0.42 18.82 8.37
N LEU A 186 -0.75 18.11 7.29
CA LEU A 186 -0.08 18.28 6.01
C LEU A 186 -0.49 19.62 5.42
N THR A 187 0.43 20.58 5.42
CA THR A 187 0.21 21.96 4.97
C THR A 187 1.00 22.31 3.72
N ASP A 188 1.99 21.49 3.36
CA ASP A 188 2.77 21.65 2.15
C ASP A 188 2.90 20.33 1.37
N LEU A 189 2.60 20.40 0.08
CA LEU A 189 2.79 19.33 -0.89
C LEU A 189 3.54 19.91 -2.09
N SER A 190 4.72 19.36 -2.38
CA SER A 190 5.54 19.79 -3.51
C SER A 190 5.82 18.61 -4.44
N ALA A 191 5.28 18.66 -5.66
CA ALA A 191 5.55 17.67 -6.72
C ALA A 191 5.71 18.37 -8.10
N PRO A 192 6.78 19.16 -8.29
CA PRO A 192 6.91 20.07 -9.43
C PRO A 192 7.10 19.36 -10.77
N GLU A 193 7.57 18.12 -10.75
CA GLU A 193 7.79 17.29 -11.95
C GLU A 193 6.61 16.36 -12.26
N PHE A 194 5.54 16.37 -11.45
CA PHE A 194 4.44 15.43 -11.57
C PHE A 194 3.58 15.74 -12.79
N THR A 195 3.50 14.77 -13.72
CA THR A 195 2.92 15.00 -15.05
C THR A 195 1.63 14.24 -15.31
N ARG A 196 1.45 13.04 -14.76
CA ARG A 196 0.29 12.21 -15.12
C ARG A 196 -0.07 11.16 -14.06
N ILE A 197 -1.36 10.90 -13.97
CA ILE A 197 -1.95 9.74 -13.31
C ILE A 197 -2.59 8.88 -14.40
N MET A 198 -2.06 7.67 -14.61
CA MET A 198 -2.48 6.79 -15.71
C MET A 198 -3.50 5.75 -15.24
N ASP A 199 -3.95 4.90 -16.17
CA ASP A 199 -4.82 3.73 -15.92
C ASP A 199 -5.99 4.03 -14.96
N SER A 200 -6.36 3.17 -14.03
CA SER A 200 -7.50 3.47 -13.13
C SER A 200 -7.22 4.52 -12.04
N GLY A 201 -6.05 5.18 -12.06
CA GLY A 201 -5.62 6.07 -10.99
C GLY A 201 -6.37 7.40 -10.93
N ALA A 202 -6.65 7.84 -9.70
CA ALA A 202 -7.25 9.13 -9.38
C ALA A 202 -6.26 10.03 -8.63
N LEU A 203 -6.47 11.35 -8.68
CA LEU A 203 -5.89 12.27 -7.70
C LEU A 203 -6.92 12.42 -6.57
N THR A 204 -6.60 11.92 -5.37
CA THR A 204 -7.49 12.01 -4.21
C THR A 204 -6.77 12.70 -3.06
N ILE A 205 -7.19 13.91 -2.72
CA ILE A 205 -6.71 14.64 -1.55
C ILE A 205 -7.93 14.98 -0.69
N SER A 206 -8.01 14.41 0.51
CA SER A 206 -9.16 14.64 1.39
C SER A 206 -8.76 14.71 2.86
N ASN A 207 -9.38 15.61 3.63
CA ASN A 207 -9.13 15.75 5.08
C ASN A 207 -7.64 16.00 5.38
N THR A 208 -7.07 17.02 4.72
CA THR A 208 -5.69 17.46 4.92
C THR A 208 -5.66 18.91 5.41
N GLY A 209 -4.52 19.35 5.96
CA GLY A 209 -4.29 20.76 6.30
C GLY A 209 -3.93 21.66 5.10
N LEU A 210 -3.97 21.13 3.87
CA LEU A 210 -3.60 21.86 2.67
C LEU A 210 -4.64 22.94 2.39
N THR A 211 -4.17 24.18 2.24
CA THR A 211 -4.99 25.31 1.80
C THR A 211 -4.74 25.68 0.34
N ASN A 212 -3.61 25.25 -0.21
CA ASN A 212 -3.24 25.52 -1.60
C ASN A 212 -2.74 24.21 -2.23
N LEU A 213 -3.10 23.99 -3.49
CA LEU A 213 -2.55 22.91 -4.30
C LEU A 213 -1.99 23.49 -5.59
N SER A 214 -0.71 23.23 -5.88
CA SER A 214 -0.10 23.58 -7.16
C SER A 214 0.66 22.38 -7.71
N LEU A 215 0.25 21.90 -8.89
CA LEU A 215 0.92 20.82 -9.62
C LEU A 215 1.18 21.31 -11.05
N PRO A 216 2.23 22.13 -11.26
CA PRO A 216 2.38 22.94 -12.46
C PRO A 216 2.58 22.15 -13.75
N LYS A 217 3.01 20.88 -13.63
CA LYS A 217 3.24 19.99 -14.78
C LYS A 217 2.18 18.91 -14.95
N LEU A 218 1.18 18.83 -14.07
CA LEU A 218 0.16 17.79 -14.15
C LEU A 218 -0.72 18.04 -15.39
N GLN A 219 -0.72 17.07 -16.30
CA GLN A 219 -1.38 17.16 -17.61
C GLN A 219 -2.61 16.26 -17.73
N LEU A 220 -2.56 15.10 -17.07
CA LEU A 220 -3.53 14.04 -17.28
C LEU A 220 -3.85 13.35 -15.95
N ILE A 221 -5.14 13.20 -15.68
CA ILE A 221 -5.69 12.31 -14.67
C ILE A 221 -6.62 11.35 -15.39
N TYR A 222 -6.31 10.05 -15.40
CA TYR A 222 -7.11 9.10 -16.18
C TYR A 222 -8.46 8.81 -15.53
N SER A 223 -8.52 8.71 -14.20
CA SER A 223 -9.78 8.55 -13.46
C SER A 223 -10.27 9.91 -12.94
N SER A 224 -10.67 10.00 -11.68
CA SER A 224 -11.27 11.20 -11.09
C SER A 224 -10.26 12.17 -10.47
N LEU A 225 -10.63 13.44 -10.43
CA LEU A 225 -10.02 14.47 -9.59
C LEU A 225 -10.91 14.68 -8.37
N TRP A 226 -10.44 14.29 -7.19
CA TRP A 226 -11.16 14.43 -5.92
C TRP A 226 -10.36 15.28 -4.94
N LEU A 227 -10.81 16.51 -4.72
CA LEU A 227 -10.20 17.46 -3.79
C LEU A 227 -11.23 17.86 -2.73
N GLU A 228 -10.92 17.63 -1.47
CA GLU A 228 -11.80 17.91 -0.34
C GLU A 228 -11.01 18.45 0.85
N GLY A 229 -11.22 19.72 1.20
CA GLY A 229 -10.56 20.35 2.34
C GLY A 229 -10.80 21.85 2.37
N ASP A 230 -9.98 22.56 3.12
CA ASP A 230 -10.06 24.02 3.27
C ASP A 230 -9.24 24.75 2.19
N PHE A 231 -9.29 24.26 0.94
CA PHE A 231 -8.57 24.86 -0.17
C PHE A 231 -9.08 26.28 -0.45
N THR A 232 -8.17 27.24 -0.54
CA THR A 232 -8.43 28.61 -1.01
C THR A 232 -7.95 28.82 -2.45
N SER A 233 -7.02 27.98 -2.92
CA SER A 233 -6.53 28.02 -4.31
C SER A 233 -6.10 26.64 -4.80
N VAL A 234 -6.42 26.34 -6.07
CA VAL A 234 -5.94 25.16 -6.79
C VAL A 234 -5.45 25.58 -8.16
N ASP A 235 -4.17 25.30 -8.44
CA ASP A 235 -3.47 25.68 -9.66
C ASP A 235 -2.94 24.45 -10.40
N LEU A 236 -3.63 24.08 -11.46
CA LEU A 236 -3.31 22.94 -12.34
C LEU A 236 -3.25 23.42 -13.81
N PRO A 237 -2.31 24.31 -14.16
CA PRO A 237 -2.38 25.12 -15.39
C PRO A 237 -2.19 24.30 -16.67
N LEU A 238 -1.56 23.12 -16.58
CA LEU A 238 -1.34 22.22 -17.71
C LEU A 238 -2.32 21.05 -17.75
N LEU A 239 -3.27 20.96 -16.82
CA LEU A 239 -4.24 19.87 -16.79
C LEU A 239 -5.20 20.02 -17.96
N THR A 240 -5.18 19.03 -18.86
CA THR A 240 -5.96 19.04 -20.10
C THR A 240 -6.91 17.86 -20.22
N HIS A 241 -6.82 16.89 -19.30
CA HIS A 241 -7.65 15.70 -19.34
C HIS A 241 -7.93 15.16 -17.94
N VAL A 242 -9.22 14.96 -17.65
CA VAL A 242 -9.72 14.15 -16.53
C VAL A 242 -10.69 13.13 -17.12
N GLY A 243 -10.38 11.84 -17.03
CA GLY A 243 -11.23 10.80 -17.65
C GLY A 243 -12.46 10.42 -16.80
N GLY A 244 -12.46 10.80 -15.52
CA GLY A 244 -13.55 10.59 -14.57
C GLY A 244 -14.22 11.87 -14.09
N SER A 245 -14.94 11.76 -12.97
CA SER A 245 -15.59 12.89 -12.31
C SER A 245 -14.58 13.87 -11.69
N ILE A 246 -14.99 15.13 -11.61
CA ILE A 246 -14.27 16.19 -10.89
C ILE A 246 -15.12 16.60 -9.69
N TYR A 247 -14.55 16.43 -8.50
CA TYR A 247 -15.11 16.88 -7.25
C TYR A 247 -14.14 17.83 -6.56
N MET A 248 -14.66 19.00 -6.20
CA MET A 248 -13.96 20.02 -5.43
C MET A 248 -14.84 20.45 -4.26
N LYS A 249 -14.32 20.34 -3.05
CA LYS A 249 -14.81 21.05 -1.88
C LYS A 249 -13.66 21.85 -1.29
N GLY A 250 -13.81 23.18 -1.33
CA GLY A 250 -12.83 24.14 -0.81
C GLY A 250 -13.30 24.83 0.46
N ALA A 251 -12.55 25.84 0.89
CA ALA A 251 -12.92 26.76 1.95
C ALA A 251 -14.23 27.52 1.63
N LYS A 252 -14.81 28.17 2.63
CA LYS A 252 -16.05 28.95 2.51
C LYS A 252 -16.00 30.02 1.41
N ASP A 253 -14.86 30.64 1.21
CA ASP A 253 -14.63 31.70 0.23
C ASP A 253 -13.97 31.20 -1.07
N PHE A 254 -13.92 29.88 -1.28
CA PHE A 254 -13.39 29.30 -2.49
C PHE A 254 -14.19 29.72 -3.73
N ASP A 255 -13.49 30.17 -4.76
CA ASP A 255 -14.10 30.66 -6.01
C ASP A 255 -14.47 29.48 -6.92
N CYS A 256 -15.64 28.88 -6.65
CA CYS A 256 -16.15 27.80 -7.47
C CYS A 256 -16.51 28.23 -8.90
N ASP A 257 -16.82 29.50 -9.15
CA ASP A 257 -17.11 30.00 -10.48
C ASP A 257 -15.83 29.95 -11.33
N ALA A 258 -14.72 30.49 -10.82
CA ALA A 258 -13.42 30.42 -11.48
C ALA A 258 -12.93 28.98 -11.68
N PHE A 259 -13.10 28.13 -10.67
CA PHE A 259 -12.75 26.70 -10.77
C PHE A 259 -13.60 25.99 -11.84
N THR A 260 -14.88 26.31 -11.93
CA THR A 260 -15.81 25.77 -12.94
C THR A 260 -15.40 26.21 -14.35
N GLU A 261 -15.10 27.49 -14.55
CA GLU A 261 -14.62 28.01 -15.84
C GLU A 261 -13.35 27.29 -16.32
N GLN A 262 -12.47 26.90 -15.40
CA GLN A 262 -11.21 26.24 -15.75
C GLN A 262 -11.35 24.74 -16.03
N PHE A 263 -12.17 24.03 -15.25
CA PHE A 263 -12.12 22.56 -15.22
C PHE A 263 -13.41 21.85 -15.68
N ALA A 264 -14.55 22.54 -15.81
CA ALA A 264 -15.82 21.88 -16.14
C ALA A 264 -15.79 21.15 -17.49
N ASP A 265 -15.10 21.70 -18.48
CA ASP A 265 -14.97 21.09 -19.81
C ASP A 265 -14.07 19.84 -19.83
N LEU A 266 -13.32 19.58 -18.75
CA LEU A 266 -12.47 18.39 -18.65
C LEU A 266 -13.26 17.14 -18.24
N ALA A 267 -14.34 17.30 -17.48
CA ALA A 267 -15.25 16.20 -17.14
C ALA A 267 -16.19 15.93 -18.32
N THR A 268 -15.83 14.99 -19.19
CA THR A 268 -16.56 14.74 -20.44
C THR A 268 -17.45 13.49 -20.39
N GLY A 269 -18.50 13.46 -21.22
CA GLY A 269 -19.41 12.30 -21.31
C GLY A 269 -20.38 12.22 -20.15
N ASP A 270 -20.49 11.05 -19.53
CA ASP A 270 -21.41 10.80 -18.40
C ASP A 270 -20.80 11.15 -17.04
N GLN A 271 -19.63 11.81 -17.01
CA GLN A 271 -18.91 12.17 -15.79
C GLN A 271 -19.54 13.38 -15.09
N THR A 272 -19.38 13.43 -13.77
CA THR A 272 -19.93 14.52 -12.95
C THR A 272 -18.88 15.59 -12.67
N PHE A 273 -19.30 16.85 -12.71
CA PHE A 273 -18.53 17.98 -12.20
C PHE A 273 -19.28 18.59 -11.02
N LYS A 274 -18.60 18.75 -9.88
CA LYS A 274 -19.17 19.40 -8.70
C LYS A 274 -18.09 20.22 -7.99
N CYS A 275 -18.39 21.49 -7.75
CA CYS A 275 -17.61 22.37 -6.89
C CYS A 275 -18.51 22.89 -5.77
N VAL A 276 -18.00 22.86 -4.54
CA VAL A 276 -18.71 23.32 -3.33
C VAL A 276 -17.76 24.19 -2.51
N ALA A 277 -18.23 25.36 -2.06
CA ALA A 277 -17.54 26.17 -1.07
C ALA A 277 -17.97 25.73 0.35
N GLY A 278 -17.02 25.64 1.28
CA GLY A 278 -17.08 24.90 2.55
C GLY A 278 -18.14 25.27 3.61
N ASP A 279 -19.17 26.04 3.26
CA ASP A 279 -20.35 26.31 4.11
C ASP A 279 -21.67 25.82 3.48
N ASP A 280 -21.65 25.34 2.24
CA ASP A 280 -22.83 24.82 1.57
C ASP A 280 -23.14 23.41 2.08
N SER A 281 -24.32 23.23 2.70
CA SER A 281 -24.76 22.00 3.35
C SER A 281 -25.09 20.84 2.40
N ASP A 282 -24.76 20.97 1.11
CA ASP A 282 -25.15 20.04 0.05
C ASP A 282 -24.13 18.88 -0.08
N GLU A 283 -23.97 18.16 1.02
CA GLU A 283 -23.14 16.95 1.15
C GLU A 283 -23.84 15.68 0.61
N SER A 284 -25.15 15.76 0.30
CA SER A 284 -26.00 14.57 0.12
C SER A 284 -25.71 13.72 -1.11
N ASP A 285 -24.95 14.24 -2.08
CA ASP A 285 -24.70 13.54 -3.36
C ASP A 285 -23.22 13.22 -3.60
N SER A 286 -22.31 13.61 -2.69
CA SER A 286 -20.87 13.58 -2.98
C SER A 286 -20.21 12.27 -2.56
N GLN A 287 -20.52 11.72 -1.39
CA GLN A 287 -19.77 10.57 -0.85
C GLN A 287 -19.86 9.30 -1.71
N ASP A 288 -20.97 9.10 -2.43
CA ASP A 288 -21.15 7.94 -3.32
C ASP A 288 -20.24 7.99 -4.58
N ALA A 289 -19.64 9.15 -4.88
CA ALA A 289 -18.74 9.35 -6.02
C ALA A 289 -17.25 9.41 -5.63
N LYS A 290 -16.90 9.32 -4.34
CA LYS A 290 -15.50 9.31 -3.90
C LYS A 290 -14.80 8.06 -4.46
N PRO A 291 -13.60 8.19 -5.07
CA PRO A 291 -12.85 7.04 -5.54
C PRO A 291 -12.67 6.00 -4.42
N SER A 292 -12.95 4.73 -4.73
CA SER A 292 -12.68 3.63 -3.80
C SER A 292 -11.19 3.55 -3.56
N VAL A 293 -10.79 3.67 -2.31
CA VAL A 293 -9.43 3.48 -1.85
C VAL A 293 -9.40 2.24 -0.96
N ASN A 294 -8.50 1.31 -1.25
CA ASN A 294 -8.28 0.15 -0.40
C ASN A 294 -7.09 0.47 0.49
N SER A 295 -7.32 0.54 1.81
CA SER A 295 -6.26 0.69 2.81
C SER A 295 -6.07 -0.59 3.61
N THR A 296 -4.83 -0.97 3.87
CA THR A 296 -4.42 -2.11 4.68
C THR A 296 -4.56 -1.82 6.18
N PHE A 297 -4.26 -0.58 6.60
CA PHE A 297 -4.33 -0.15 8.01
C PHE A 297 -5.49 0.80 8.26
N ALA A 298 -5.93 0.92 9.52
CA ALA A 298 -6.89 1.93 9.93
C ALA A 298 -6.22 3.31 10.12
N SER A 299 -6.85 4.39 9.67
CA SER A 299 -6.41 5.78 9.96
C SER A 299 -6.48 6.05 11.47
N ALA A 300 -5.39 6.51 12.11
CA ALA A 300 -5.39 6.87 13.54
C ALA A 300 -6.16 8.17 13.84
N SER A 301 -6.49 8.98 12.83
CA SER A 301 -7.10 10.31 12.96
C SER A 301 -8.63 10.30 13.07
N SER A 302 -9.23 9.32 13.77
CA SER A 302 -10.66 9.35 14.05
C SER A 302 -10.97 10.09 15.36
N THR A 303 -10.99 11.43 15.31
CA THR A 303 -11.83 12.21 16.23
C THR A 303 -12.84 13.03 15.42
N GLN A 304 -13.95 12.40 15.01
CA GLN A 304 -15.29 12.86 15.42
C GLN A 304 -16.46 11.99 14.93
N THR A 305 -17.44 11.94 15.83
CA THR A 305 -18.89 11.71 15.66
C THR A 305 -19.39 10.28 15.45
N ALA A 306 -19.99 9.78 16.54
CA ALA A 306 -20.79 8.58 16.60
C ALA A 306 -21.86 8.53 15.49
N ALA A 307 -21.69 7.62 14.54
CA ALA A 307 -22.81 7.08 13.78
C ALA A 307 -23.38 5.87 14.54
N SER A 308 -24.67 5.91 14.79
CA SER A 308 -25.43 4.86 15.49
C SER A 308 -25.38 3.55 14.72
N ALA A 309 -24.63 2.57 15.24
CA ALA A 309 -24.66 1.20 14.73
C ALA A 309 -25.84 0.45 15.36
N SER A 310 -26.97 0.40 14.65
CA SER A 310 -27.92 -0.70 14.77
C SER A 310 -27.44 -1.82 13.85
N GLY A 311 -26.70 -2.78 14.42
CA GLY A 311 -26.13 -3.88 13.66
C GLY A 311 -25.55 -4.94 14.58
N THR A 312 -26.44 -5.68 15.24
CA THR A 312 -26.10 -6.92 15.95
C THR A 312 -25.31 -7.83 15.05
N GLN A 313 -24.05 -8.12 15.40
CA GLN A 313 -23.47 -9.42 15.10
C GLN A 313 -22.36 -9.80 16.08
N THR A 314 -22.59 -10.99 16.60
CA THR A 314 -21.96 -11.67 17.72
C THR A 314 -20.51 -12.02 17.43
N ALA A 315 -19.64 -11.67 18.38
CA ALA A 315 -18.25 -12.07 18.44
C ALA A 315 -18.10 -13.60 18.51
N ALA A 316 -17.30 -14.17 17.61
CA ALA A 316 -16.75 -15.52 17.76
C ALA A 316 -15.26 -15.40 18.09
N GLY A 317 -14.96 -15.32 19.38
CA GLY A 317 -13.62 -15.51 19.91
C GLY A 317 -13.30 -17.01 20.00
N ALA A 318 -12.30 -17.46 19.25
CA ALA A 318 -11.70 -18.76 19.42
C ALA A 318 -10.41 -18.61 20.22
N SER A 319 -10.44 -18.98 21.51
CA SER A 319 -9.24 -19.37 22.26
C SER A 319 -9.46 -20.78 22.78
N GLY A 320 -8.63 -21.70 22.30
CA GLY A 320 -8.62 -23.08 22.70
C GLY A 320 -7.99 -23.24 24.08
N THR A 321 -8.62 -24.05 24.92
CA THR A 321 -7.92 -24.72 26.01
C THR A 321 -8.47 -26.14 26.11
N GLN A 322 -7.57 -27.10 25.97
CA GLN A 322 -7.80 -28.52 26.14
C GLN A 322 -8.26 -28.81 27.57
N THR A 323 -9.32 -29.61 27.73
CA THR A 323 -9.35 -30.62 28.80
C THR A 323 -10.18 -31.82 28.34
N THR A 324 -9.55 -32.97 28.50
CA THR A 324 -10.01 -34.34 28.32
C THR A 324 -11.31 -34.67 29.08
N ALA A 325 -12.23 -35.42 28.46
CA ALA A 325 -12.85 -36.61 29.07
C ALA A 325 -13.84 -37.30 28.12
N SER A 326 -13.64 -38.60 27.96
CA SER A 326 -14.48 -39.59 27.28
C SER A 326 -15.85 -39.77 27.94
N ALA A 327 -16.89 -40.09 27.15
CA ALA A 327 -17.81 -41.20 27.42
C ALA A 327 -18.91 -41.32 26.33
N SER A 328 -18.83 -42.43 25.58
CA SER A 328 -19.91 -43.37 25.21
C SER A 328 -21.36 -42.91 25.13
N GLY A 329 -22.04 -43.23 24.02
CA GLY A 329 -23.48 -43.50 24.04
C GLY A 329 -24.21 -43.42 22.70
N THR A 330 -24.18 -44.53 21.96
CA THR A 330 -25.28 -45.14 21.18
C THR A 330 -26.54 -44.28 20.96
N SER A 331 -27.00 -44.00 19.74
CA SER A 331 -27.87 -44.90 18.95
C SER A 331 -28.34 -44.21 17.66
N ALA A 332 -28.47 -45.00 16.59
CA ALA A 332 -29.02 -44.67 15.27
C ALA A 332 -30.58 -44.67 15.30
N PRO A 333 -31.29 -44.79 14.15
CA PRO A 333 -31.43 -43.89 12.99
C PRO A 333 -32.92 -43.60 12.66
N ALA A 334 -33.21 -42.65 11.77
CA ALA A 334 -34.41 -42.63 10.91
C ALA A 334 -34.22 -41.48 9.89
N ALA A 335 -34.09 -41.75 8.58
CA ALA A 335 -35.18 -41.86 7.61
C ALA A 335 -36.02 -40.56 7.55
N SER A 336 -36.39 -39.94 6.43
CA SER A 336 -36.27 -40.15 5.00
C SER A 336 -37.27 -39.14 4.41
N SER A 337 -36.90 -38.33 3.42
CA SER A 337 -37.85 -37.89 2.38
C SER A 337 -37.08 -37.25 1.23
N THR A 338 -36.96 -38.05 0.19
CA THR A 338 -36.96 -37.66 -1.22
C THR A 338 -37.97 -36.55 -1.51
N ASP A 339 -37.58 -35.52 -2.27
CA ASP A 339 -38.14 -35.37 -3.61
C ASP A 339 -37.21 -34.58 -4.55
N ALA A 340 -37.15 -35.09 -5.78
CA ALA A 340 -36.37 -34.63 -6.91
C ALA A 340 -37.09 -33.46 -7.62
N SER A 341 -36.37 -32.51 -8.23
CA SER A 341 -36.08 -32.43 -9.68
C SER A 341 -35.88 -30.92 -9.94
N SER A 342 -35.02 -30.41 -10.82
CA SER A 342 -34.71 -30.83 -12.19
C SER A 342 -33.43 -30.10 -12.64
N ALA A 343 -32.65 -30.80 -13.47
CA ALA A 343 -31.41 -30.34 -14.09
C ALA A 343 -31.67 -29.65 -15.44
N ALA A 344 -30.79 -28.73 -15.82
CA ALA A 344 -30.56 -28.36 -17.21
C ALA A 344 -29.05 -28.27 -17.48
N THR A 345 -28.54 -29.29 -18.16
CA THR A 345 -27.24 -29.40 -18.81
C THR A 345 -27.24 -28.61 -20.12
N PHE A 346 -26.15 -27.91 -20.43
CA PHE A 346 -25.81 -27.54 -21.81
C PHE A 346 -24.36 -27.91 -22.14
N SER A 347 -24.24 -28.48 -23.34
CA SER A 347 -23.19 -29.32 -23.87
C SER A 347 -22.06 -28.57 -24.56
N VAL A 348 -20.84 -29.11 -24.44
CA VAL A 348 -19.65 -28.80 -25.22
C VAL A 348 -19.76 -29.44 -26.61
N GLY A 349 -19.57 -28.66 -27.67
CA GLY A 349 -19.50 -29.12 -29.06
C GLY A 349 -18.11 -28.93 -29.67
N MET A 350 -17.40 -30.03 -29.90
CA MET A 350 -16.24 -30.10 -30.80
C MET A 350 -16.72 -30.11 -32.26
N ALA A 351 -16.13 -29.28 -33.11
CA ALA A 351 -16.24 -29.40 -34.56
C ALA A 351 -14.83 -29.46 -35.19
N THR A 352 -14.54 -30.59 -35.81
CA THR A 352 -13.40 -30.86 -36.67
C THR A 352 -13.81 -30.64 -38.12
N ILE A 353 -13.09 -29.79 -38.87
CA ILE A 353 -13.03 -29.86 -40.34
C ILE A 353 -11.61 -29.48 -40.77
N GLY A 354 -10.99 -30.36 -41.57
CA GLY A 354 -9.62 -30.24 -42.03
C GLY A 354 -9.45 -29.63 -43.41
N GLY A 355 -8.17 -29.44 -43.76
CA GLY A 355 -7.63 -29.48 -45.11
C GLY A 355 -7.62 -28.16 -45.89
N VAL A 356 -6.42 -27.65 -46.20
CA VAL A 356 -5.85 -27.62 -47.56
C VAL A 356 -4.43 -27.03 -47.51
N LEU A 357 -3.49 -27.77 -48.12
CA LEU A 357 -2.12 -27.38 -48.41
C LEU A 357 -2.07 -26.12 -49.30
N GLY A 358 -1.17 -25.18 -48.99
CA GLY A 358 -0.83 -24.05 -49.86
C GLY A 358 0.64 -23.68 -49.72
N LEU A 359 1.46 -24.31 -50.57
CA LEU A 359 2.89 -24.09 -50.76
C LEU A 359 3.09 -22.81 -51.60
N LEU A 360 3.86 -21.82 -51.14
CA LEU A 360 4.43 -20.79 -52.02
C LEU A 360 5.73 -20.22 -51.43
N SER A 361 6.84 -20.80 -51.88
CA SER A 361 8.14 -20.12 -52.02
C SER A 361 8.23 -19.57 -53.43
N PHE A 362 8.62 -18.30 -53.61
CA PHE A 362 9.27 -17.73 -54.82
C PHE A 362 9.65 -16.27 -54.50
N LEU A 363 10.93 -15.99 -54.21
CA LEU A 363 11.98 -15.37 -55.07
C LEU A 363 12.06 -13.83 -54.98
N LEU A 364 13.26 -13.39 -54.58
CA LEU A 364 14.08 -12.26 -55.07
C LEU A 364 13.35 -11.03 -55.67
N SER A 365 13.54 -9.87 -55.02
CA SER A 365 14.35 -8.74 -55.52
C SER A 365 14.64 -7.76 -54.40
#